data_AF-A0A1I6FFC1-F1
#
_entry.id   AF-A0A1I6FFC1-F1
#
_cell.length_a   1.000
_cell.length_b   1.000
_cell.length_c   1.000
_cell.angle_alpha   90.00
_cell.angle_beta   90.00
_cell.angle_gamma   90.00
#
_symmetry.space_group_name_H-M   'P 1'
#
loop_
_entity.id
_entity.type
_entity.pdbx_description
1 polymer ?
#
loop_
_entity_poly.entity_id
_entity_poly.type
_entity_poly.pdbx_seq_one_letter_code
_entity_poly.pdbx_strand_id
1 'polypeptide(L)'
;MSLVERVREELDGWRDITETEALGGVVFEWDGDPLVGVVDDELVVRAEGGGWATVTGDVGEWLDRAAGVVLDECVVRWHGELRAGGLDAYQAMLALVRHDPEREQLQRILLDVTRGADRGLAQLAVTCLGHVGRIDREVLPEVVPRLRELLGDPDCAGRAEDALGDIDHFAGRTD
;
A
#
# COMPACT_ATOMS: atom_id res chain seq x y z
N MET A 1 5.91 -28.48 -18.90
CA MET A 1 5.20 -27.45 -18.14
C MET A 1 5.00 -26.27 -19.07
N SER A 2 3.77 -25.88 -19.29
CA SER A 2 3.39 -24.68 -20.05
C SER A 2 3.88 -23.41 -19.34
N LEU A 3 3.97 -22.29 -20.07
CA LEU A 3 4.37 -21.03 -19.44
C LEU A 3 3.38 -20.58 -18.36
N VAL A 4 2.08 -20.78 -18.57
CA VAL A 4 1.06 -20.45 -17.56
C VAL A 4 1.21 -21.28 -16.28
N GLU A 5 1.56 -22.56 -16.39
CA GLU A 5 1.84 -23.40 -15.20
C GLU A 5 3.09 -22.93 -14.45
N ARG A 6 4.13 -22.48 -15.15
CA ARG A 6 5.33 -21.88 -14.53
C ARG A 6 4.99 -20.61 -13.77
N VAL A 7 4.20 -19.71 -14.37
CA VAL A 7 3.76 -18.48 -13.70
C VAL A 7 2.94 -18.79 -12.45
N ARG A 8 2.03 -19.77 -12.51
CA ARG A 8 1.26 -20.21 -11.34
C ARG A 8 2.14 -20.78 -10.24
N GLU A 9 3.18 -21.55 -10.59
CA GLU A 9 4.12 -22.09 -9.62
C GLU A 9 4.93 -20.98 -8.94
N GLU A 10 5.42 -20.00 -9.69
CA GLU A 10 6.17 -18.86 -9.14
C GLU A 10 5.30 -17.93 -8.27
N LEU A 11 4.01 -17.80 -8.62
CA LEU A 11 3.03 -17.04 -7.83
C LEU A 11 2.46 -17.83 -6.66
N ASP A 12 2.82 -19.11 -6.47
CA ASP A 12 2.35 -19.88 -5.33
C ASP A 12 2.85 -19.26 -4.02
N GLY A 13 1.91 -19.02 -3.10
CA GLY A 13 2.18 -18.31 -1.85
C GLY A 13 2.14 -16.77 -1.91
N TRP A 14 1.99 -16.18 -3.10
CA TRP A 14 1.65 -14.76 -3.20
C TRP A 14 0.22 -14.53 -2.72
N ARG A 15 0.00 -13.43 -2.01
CA ARG A 15 -1.34 -13.05 -1.52
C ARG A 15 -2.04 -12.18 -2.55
N ASP A 16 -3.38 -12.26 -2.53
CA ASP A 16 -4.26 -11.37 -3.31
C ASP A 16 -4.04 -11.46 -4.83
N ILE A 17 -3.54 -12.61 -5.30
CA ILE A 17 -3.45 -12.94 -6.72
C ILE A 17 -4.78 -13.50 -7.20
N THR A 18 -5.28 -12.95 -8.30
CA THR A 18 -6.43 -13.48 -9.04
C THR A 18 -6.05 -13.78 -10.48
N GLU A 19 -6.74 -14.75 -11.08
CA GLU A 19 -6.51 -15.18 -12.46
C GLU A 19 -7.77 -14.87 -13.30
N THR A 20 -7.59 -14.14 -14.39
CA THR A 20 -8.66 -13.72 -15.30
C THR A 20 -8.34 -14.13 -16.74
N GLU A 21 -9.31 -14.69 -17.45
CA GLU A 21 -9.18 -14.91 -18.90
C GLU A 21 -9.43 -13.59 -19.65
N ALA A 22 -8.40 -13.09 -20.33
CA ALA A 22 -8.47 -11.83 -21.08
C ALA A 22 -7.53 -11.84 -22.29
N LEU A 23 -7.90 -11.10 -23.33
CA LEU A 23 -7.08 -10.88 -24.53
C LEU A 23 -6.59 -12.16 -25.24
N GLY A 24 -7.33 -13.27 -25.11
CA GLY A 24 -6.95 -14.56 -25.70
C GLY A 24 -5.91 -15.36 -24.88
N GLY A 25 -5.60 -14.92 -23.67
CA GLY A 25 -4.71 -15.59 -22.74
C GLY A 25 -5.17 -15.51 -21.29
N VAL A 26 -4.23 -15.70 -20.37
CA VAL A 26 -4.46 -15.65 -18.92
C VAL A 26 -3.74 -14.44 -18.35
N VAL A 27 -4.43 -13.61 -17.57
CA VAL A 27 -3.86 -12.46 -16.86
C VAL A 27 -3.90 -12.76 -15.35
N PHE A 28 -2.78 -12.51 -14.69
CA PHE A 28 -2.64 -12.54 -13.24
C PHE A 28 -2.67 -11.12 -12.72
N GLU A 29 -3.53 -10.87 -11.74
CA GLU A 29 -3.76 -9.56 -11.15
C GLU A 29 -3.43 -9.61 -9.65
N TRP A 30 -2.76 -8.58 -9.14
CA TRP A 30 -2.51 -8.40 -7.72
C TRP A 30 -3.43 -7.29 -7.19
N ASP A 31 -4.30 -7.62 -6.24
CA ASP A 31 -5.28 -6.69 -5.66
C ASP A 31 -6.16 -5.99 -6.72
N GLY A 32 -6.42 -6.69 -7.84
CA GLY A 32 -7.17 -6.18 -9.00
C GLY A 32 -6.35 -5.35 -9.99
N ASP A 33 -5.05 -5.12 -9.73
CA ASP A 33 -4.14 -4.48 -10.69
C ASP A 33 -3.42 -5.55 -11.54
N PRO A 34 -3.48 -5.46 -12.87
CA PRO A 34 -2.82 -6.42 -13.75
C PRO A 34 -1.29 -6.46 -13.54
N LEU A 35 -0.78 -7.64 -13.17
CA LEU A 35 0.62 -7.88 -12.87
C LEU A 35 1.38 -8.41 -14.10
N VAL A 36 0.93 -9.56 -14.60
CA VAL A 36 1.49 -10.22 -15.80
C VAL A 36 0.39 -10.97 -16.55
N GLY A 37 0.65 -11.30 -17.81
CA GLY A 37 -0.20 -12.19 -18.59
C GLY A 37 0.62 -13.21 -19.38
N VAL A 38 -0.02 -14.31 -19.74
CA VAL A 38 0.48 -15.30 -20.69
C VAL A 38 -0.47 -15.32 -21.89
N VAL A 39 0.01 -14.82 -23.02
CA VAL A 39 -0.77 -14.70 -24.28
C VAL A 39 0.04 -15.38 -25.37
N ASP A 40 -0.58 -16.31 -26.11
CA ASP A 40 0.08 -17.09 -27.17
C ASP A 40 1.40 -17.79 -26.72
N ASP A 41 1.45 -18.25 -25.46
CA ASP A 41 2.61 -18.85 -24.79
C ASP A 41 3.82 -17.89 -24.64
N GLU A 42 3.57 -16.58 -24.68
CA GLU A 42 4.53 -15.51 -24.39
C GLU A 42 4.22 -14.83 -23.06
N LEU A 43 5.27 -14.48 -22.29
CA LEU A 43 5.12 -13.74 -21.04
C LEU A 43 4.99 -12.26 -21.35
N VAL A 44 3.88 -11.66 -20.94
CA VAL A 44 3.59 -10.24 -21.08
C VAL A 44 3.62 -9.61 -19.69
N VAL A 45 4.48 -8.62 -19.48
CA VAL A 45 4.68 -8.00 -18.17
C VAL A 45 4.41 -6.51 -18.19
N ARG A 46 4.05 -5.96 -17.03
CA ARG A 46 3.96 -4.52 -16.84
C ARG A 46 5.34 -3.88 -17.01
N ALA A 47 5.44 -2.86 -17.86
CA ALA A 47 6.70 -2.21 -18.22
C ALA A 47 6.89 -0.86 -17.50
N GLU A 48 8.14 -0.54 -17.15
CA GLU A 48 8.52 0.77 -16.62
C GLU A 48 8.11 1.91 -17.58
N GLY A 49 7.55 2.99 -17.05
CA GLY A 49 7.00 4.09 -17.86
C GLY A 49 5.60 3.83 -18.41
N GLY A 50 5.01 2.68 -18.07
CA GLY A 50 3.64 2.30 -18.38
C GLY A 50 3.53 1.39 -19.61
N GLY A 51 2.42 0.64 -19.65
CA GLY A 51 2.11 -0.28 -20.73
C GLY A 51 2.61 -1.71 -20.49
N TRP A 52 2.75 -2.46 -21.57
CA TRP A 52 3.00 -3.89 -21.56
C TRP A 52 4.14 -4.26 -22.50
N ALA A 53 4.98 -5.20 -22.08
CA ALA A 53 6.07 -5.72 -22.88
C ALA A 53 6.07 -7.25 -22.89
N THR A 54 6.26 -7.83 -24.08
CA THR A 54 6.58 -9.26 -24.19
C THR A 54 8.03 -9.47 -23.81
N VAL A 55 8.27 -10.44 -22.94
CA VAL A 55 9.61 -10.74 -22.41
C VAL A 55 9.92 -12.23 -22.51
N THR A 56 11.21 -12.53 -22.50
CA THR A 56 11.72 -13.91 -22.45
C THR A 56 12.74 -14.01 -21.33
N GLY A 57 12.95 -15.21 -20.79
CA GLY A 57 13.97 -15.46 -19.77
C GLY A 57 13.39 -16.10 -18.52
N ASP A 58 13.95 -15.72 -17.38
CA ASP A 58 13.54 -16.21 -16.07
C ASP A 58 12.19 -15.61 -15.65
N VAL A 59 11.24 -16.46 -15.26
CA VAL A 59 9.87 -16.02 -14.95
C VAL A 59 9.84 -15.29 -13.60
N GLY A 60 10.57 -15.78 -12.60
CA GLY A 60 10.62 -15.17 -11.27
C GLY A 60 11.21 -13.77 -11.32
N GLU A 61 12.33 -13.58 -12.03
CA GLU A 61 12.95 -12.25 -12.21
C GLU A 61 11.97 -11.24 -12.84
N TRP A 62 11.22 -11.67 -13.85
CA TRP A 62 10.23 -10.82 -14.51
C TRP A 62 9.00 -10.55 -13.63
N LEU A 63 8.58 -11.50 -12.81
CA LEU A 63 7.50 -11.29 -11.84
C LEU A 63 7.89 -10.27 -10.77
N ASP A 64 9.09 -10.38 -10.19
CA ASP A 64 9.59 -9.42 -9.20
C ASP A 64 9.68 -8.02 -9.79
N ARG A 65 10.18 -7.90 -11.03
CA ARG A 65 10.27 -6.61 -11.72
C ARG A 65 8.88 -6.02 -12.01
N ALA A 66 7.96 -6.84 -12.52
CA ALA A 66 6.60 -6.40 -12.80
C ALA A 66 5.88 -5.96 -11.52
N ALA A 67 6.06 -6.69 -10.42
CA ALA A 67 5.50 -6.34 -9.12
C ALA A 67 5.99 -4.98 -8.63
N GLY A 68 7.28 -4.68 -8.79
CA GLY A 68 7.83 -3.36 -8.49
C GLY A 68 7.15 -2.24 -9.29
N VAL A 69 6.98 -2.44 -10.60
CA VAL A 69 6.31 -1.46 -11.48
C VAL A 69 4.86 -1.25 -11.08
N VAL A 70 4.11 -2.33 -10.84
CA VAL A 70 2.70 -2.24 -10.42
C VAL A 70 2.59 -1.53 -9.08
N LEU A 71 3.47 -1.84 -8.12
CA LEU A 71 3.46 -1.19 -6.82
C LEU A 71 3.72 0.31 -6.92
N ASP A 72 4.70 0.72 -7.73
CA ASP A 72 4.99 2.14 -7.97
C ASP A 72 3.79 2.89 -8.58
N GLU A 73 3.11 2.27 -9.56
CA GLU A 73 1.90 2.83 -10.16
C GLU A 73 0.75 2.92 -9.14
N CYS A 74 0.56 1.89 -8.33
CA CYS A 74 -0.44 1.87 -7.27
C CYS A 74 -0.18 2.95 -6.20
N VAL A 75 1.06 3.13 -5.76
CA VAL A 75 1.43 4.19 -4.81
C VAL A 75 1.09 5.58 -5.37
N VAL A 76 1.39 5.84 -6.63
CA VAL A 76 1.02 7.11 -7.29
C VAL A 76 -0.50 7.30 -7.31
N ARG A 77 -1.25 6.26 -7.65
CA ARG A 77 -2.72 6.28 -7.68
C ARG A 77 -3.31 6.53 -6.29
N TRP A 78 -2.88 5.80 -5.27
CA TRP A 78 -3.37 5.95 -3.90
C TRP A 78 -3.09 7.35 -3.34
N HIS A 79 -1.94 7.94 -3.63
CA HIS A 79 -1.68 9.35 -3.30
C HIS A 79 -2.66 10.31 -3.99
N GLY A 80 -3.06 10.01 -5.22
CA GLY A 80 -4.11 10.74 -5.94
C GLY A 80 -5.48 10.61 -5.27
N GLU A 81 -5.90 9.38 -4.96
CA GLU A 81 -7.16 9.05 -4.29
C GLU A 81 -7.26 9.70 -2.90
N LEU A 82 -6.19 9.63 -2.10
CA LEU A 82 -6.13 10.29 -0.79
C LEU A 82 -6.30 11.81 -0.89
N ARG A 83 -5.68 12.46 -1.87
CA ARG A 83 -5.82 13.91 -2.10
C ARG A 83 -7.22 14.29 -2.59
N ALA A 84 -7.84 13.44 -3.41
CA ALA A 84 -9.19 13.67 -3.90
C ALA A 84 -10.25 13.55 -2.78
N GLY A 85 -9.98 12.72 -1.77
CA GLY A 85 -10.90 12.45 -0.67
C GLY A 85 -12.01 11.47 -1.08
N GLY A 86 -13.08 11.40 -0.28
CA GLY A 86 -14.19 10.48 -0.52
C GLY A 86 -13.91 9.06 -0.05
N LEU A 87 -14.63 8.08 -0.61
CA LEU A 87 -14.58 6.69 -0.14
C LEU A 87 -13.23 6.01 -0.47
N ASP A 88 -12.68 6.27 -1.64
CA ASP A 88 -11.44 5.63 -2.11
C ASP A 88 -10.22 6.05 -1.25
N ALA A 89 -10.24 7.28 -0.71
CA ALA A 89 -9.20 7.79 0.16
C ALA A 89 -8.95 6.92 1.42
N TYR A 90 -9.97 6.22 1.93
CA TYR A 90 -9.83 5.34 3.09
C TYR A 90 -8.98 4.11 2.75
N GLN A 91 -9.24 3.46 1.61
CA GLN A 91 -8.47 2.30 1.17
C GLN A 91 -7.07 2.71 0.75
N ALA A 92 -6.95 3.82 0.02
CA ALA A 92 -5.67 4.41 -0.36
C ALA A 92 -4.77 4.67 0.86
N MET A 93 -5.30 5.26 1.93
CA MET A 93 -4.52 5.53 3.15
C MET A 93 -3.99 4.24 3.80
N LEU A 94 -4.82 3.20 3.89
CA LEU A 94 -4.41 1.90 4.43
C LEU A 94 -3.38 1.20 3.55
N ALA A 95 -3.50 1.31 2.22
CA ALA A 95 -2.54 0.76 1.28
C ALA A 95 -1.19 1.49 1.37
N LEU A 96 -1.19 2.81 1.42
CA LEU A 96 0.03 3.63 1.57
C LEU A 96 0.79 3.29 2.86
N VAL A 97 0.10 3.09 3.99
CA VAL A 97 0.76 2.66 5.24
C VAL A 97 1.58 1.38 5.06
N ARG A 98 1.13 0.45 4.23
CA ARG A 98 1.83 -0.81 3.97
C ARG A 98 2.92 -0.69 2.91
N HIS A 99 2.74 0.18 1.92
CA HIS A 99 3.47 0.09 0.65
C HIS A 99 4.23 1.36 0.24
N ASP A 100 3.90 2.52 0.80
CA ASP A 100 4.59 3.75 0.45
C ASP A 100 6.08 3.65 0.84
N PRO A 101 7.02 3.77 -0.11
CA PRO A 101 8.45 3.74 0.19
C PRO A 101 8.91 5.02 0.90
N GLU A 102 8.21 6.15 0.73
CA GLU A 102 8.58 7.45 1.28
C GLU A 102 8.03 7.62 2.71
N ARG A 103 8.53 6.79 3.64
CA ARG A 103 7.99 6.62 5.00
C ARG A 103 7.82 7.93 5.78
N GLU A 104 8.82 8.81 5.75
CA GLU A 104 8.71 10.10 6.43
C GLU A 104 7.65 11.01 5.81
N GLN A 105 7.57 11.03 4.48
CA GLN A 105 6.61 11.88 3.77
C GLN A 105 5.18 11.41 4.03
N LEU A 106 4.97 10.09 4.07
CA LEU A 106 3.68 9.51 4.46
C LEU A 106 3.26 9.97 5.86
N GLN A 107 4.16 9.93 6.85
CA GLN A 107 3.85 10.39 8.21
C GLN A 107 3.45 11.86 8.25
N ARG A 108 4.12 12.73 7.49
CA ARG A 108 3.75 14.15 7.38
C ARG A 108 2.35 14.32 6.78
N ILE A 109 2.02 13.54 5.73
CA ILE A 109 0.68 13.54 5.14
C ILE A 109 -0.37 13.10 6.17
N LEU A 110 -0.14 12.00 6.89
CA LEU A 110 -1.06 11.52 7.93
C LEU A 110 -1.25 12.57 9.03
N LEU A 111 -0.19 13.24 9.47
CA LEU A 111 -0.28 14.34 10.43
C LEU A 111 -1.15 15.48 9.93
N ASP A 112 -1.03 15.86 8.66
CA ASP A 112 -1.86 16.90 8.07
C ASP A 112 -3.32 16.46 7.93
N VAL A 113 -3.57 15.20 7.57
CA VAL A 113 -4.93 14.64 7.54
C VAL A 113 -5.57 14.65 8.93
N THR A 114 -4.82 14.44 10.02
CA THR A 114 -5.37 14.55 11.39
C THR A 114 -5.84 15.97 11.76
N ARG A 115 -5.48 16.98 10.97
CA ARG A 115 -5.89 18.38 11.13
C ARG A 115 -7.01 18.78 10.16
N GLY A 116 -7.38 17.87 9.25
CA GLY A 116 -8.38 18.10 8.22
C GLY A 116 -9.82 18.18 8.74
N ALA A 117 -10.71 18.69 7.88
CA ALA A 117 -12.14 18.83 8.20
C ALA A 117 -12.92 17.51 8.10
N ASP A 118 -12.46 16.55 7.29
CA ASP A 118 -13.08 15.22 7.22
C ASP A 118 -12.69 14.41 8.46
N ARG A 119 -13.65 14.27 9.37
CA ARG A 119 -13.43 13.61 10.66
C ARG A 119 -13.21 12.11 10.53
N GLY A 120 -13.77 11.46 9.51
CA GLY A 120 -13.55 10.03 9.31
C GLY A 120 -12.14 9.76 8.79
N LEU A 121 -11.64 10.58 7.85
CA LEU A 121 -10.24 10.50 7.42
C LEU A 121 -9.26 10.89 8.54
N ALA A 122 -9.60 11.89 9.36
CA ALA A 122 -8.78 12.26 10.52
C ALA A 122 -8.67 11.09 11.52
N GLN A 123 -9.80 10.44 11.85
CA GLN A 123 -9.81 9.26 12.71
C GLN A 123 -8.98 8.11 12.14
N LEU A 124 -9.10 7.83 10.83
CA LEU A 124 -8.30 6.78 10.19
C LEU A 124 -6.81 7.13 10.19
N ALA A 125 -6.45 8.39 9.97
CA ALA A 125 -5.06 8.83 9.98
C ALA A 125 -4.41 8.63 11.36
N VAL A 126 -5.15 8.83 12.45
CA VAL A 126 -4.69 8.53 13.81
C VAL A 126 -4.36 7.04 13.96
N THR A 127 -5.26 6.15 13.53
CA THR A 127 -5.00 4.70 13.53
C THR A 127 -3.79 4.35 12.65
N CYS A 128 -3.66 4.99 11.49
CA CYS A 128 -2.55 4.77 10.57
C CYS A 128 -1.20 5.20 11.16
N LEU A 129 -1.15 6.26 11.98
CA LEU A 129 0.06 6.65 12.70
C LEU A 129 0.49 5.59 13.72
N GLY A 130 -0.46 4.94 14.40
CA GLY A 130 -0.20 3.77 15.25
C GLY A 130 0.37 2.59 14.43
N HIS A 131 -0.24 2.30 13.28
CA HIS A 131 0.27 1.27 12.37
C HIS A 131 1.70 1.55 11.88
N VAL A 132 2.03 2.80 11.57
CA VAL A 132 3.40 3.20 11.23
C VAL A 132 4.34 2.90 12.39
N GLY A 133 4.00 3.31 13.61
CA GLY A 133 4.77 2.99 14.81
C GLY A 133 4.99 1.48 15.00
N ARG A 134 3.98 0.67 14.71
CA ARG A 134 4.06 -0.79 14.79
C ARG A 134 4.90 -1.43 13.68
N ILE A 135 4.76 -0.98 12.44
CA ILE A 135 5.39 -1.58 11.26
C ILE A 135 6.84 -1.10 11.13
N ASP A 136 7.05 0.21 11.17
CA ASP A 136 8.35 0.85 10.92
C ASP A 136 9.22 0.85 12.19
N ARG A 137 8.60 0.69 13.37
CA ARG A 137 9.23 0.80 14.69
C ARG A 137 9.89 2.16 14.92
N GLU A 138 9.45 3.15 14.16
CA GLU A 138 9.89 4.53 14.27
C GLU A 138 8.75 5.46 13.87
N VAL A 139 8.68 6.62 14.54
CA VAL A 139 7.79 7.72 14.17
C VAL A 139 8.54 9.05 14.22
N LEU A 140 8.10 10.00 13.40
CA LEU A 140 8.59 11.36 13.42
C LEU A 140 8.35 12.02 14.80
N PRO A 141 9.22 12.94 15.25
CA PRO A 141 9.11 13.59 16.56
C PRO A 141 7.77 14.28 16.81
N GLU A 142 7.10 14.74 15.75
CA GLU A 142 5.82 15.46 15.82
C GLU A 142 4.61 14.53 16.05
N VAL A 143 4.76 13.22 15.85
CA VAL A 143 3.66 12.25 15.94
C VAL A 143 3.14 12.12 17.37
N VAL A 144 4.02 11.85 18.32
CA VAL A 144 3.62 11.65 19.72
C VAL A 144 2.96 12.90 20.33
N PRO A 145 3.52 14.12 20.18
CA PRO A 145 2.83 15.35 20.61
C PRO A 145 1.45 15.51 19.98
N ARG A 146 1.31 15.26 18.66
CA ARG A 146 0.03 15.40 17.99
C ARG A 146 -1.01 14.40 18.51
N LEU A 147 -0.62 13.14 18.73
CA LEU A 147 -1.52 12.14 19.30
C LEU A 147 -1.95 12.52 20.73
N ARG A 148 -1.03 13.05 21.54
CA ARG A 148 -1.36 13.55 22.90
C ARG A 148 -2.35 14.70 22.87
N GLU A 149 -2.24 15.63 21.92
CA GLU A 149 -3.25 16.69 21.73
C GLU A 149 -4.63 16.11 21.41
N LEU A 150 -4.68 15.05 20.59
CA LEU A 150 -5.92 14.41 20.14
C LEU A 150 -6.61 13.60 21.24
N LEU A 151 -5.98 13.35 22.39
CA LEU A 151 -6.64 12.79 23.57
C LEU A 151 -7.78 13.70 24.08
N GLY A 152 -7.69 15.01 23.83
CA GLY A 152 -8.75 15.96 24.15
C GLY A 152 -9.85 16.06 23.09
N ASP A 153 -9.69 15.43 21.93
CA ASP A 153 -10.67 15.45 20.84
C ASP A 153 -11.65 14.28 21.00
N PRO A 154 -12.95 14.52 21.26
CA PRO A 154 -13.92 13.45 21.51
C PRO A 154 -14.08 12.49 20.32
N ASP A 155 -13.76 12.92 19.10
CA ASP A 155 -13.85 12.05 17.92
C ASP A 155 -12.62 11.14 17.76
N CYS A 156 -11.47 11.53 18.30
CA CYS A 156 -10.18 10.86 18.06
C CYS A 156 -9.55 10.24 19.31
N ALA A 157 -9.98 10.62 20.52
CA ALA A 157 -9.32 10.28 21.78
C ALA A 157 -8.99 8.79 21.92
N GLY A 158 -9.98 7.90 21.76
CA GLY A 158 -9.75 6.45 21.88
C GLY A 158 -8.74 5.91 20.86
N ARG A 159 -8.78 6.39 19.61
CA ARG A 159 -7.80 5.98 18.59
C ARG A 159 -6.41 6.56 18.87
N ALA A 160 -6.35 7.75 19.46
CA ALA A 160 -5.08 8.35 19.85
C ALA A 160 -4.44 7.59 21.01
N GLU A 161 -5.24 7.11 21.97
CA GLU A 161 -4.79 6.19 23.02
C GLU A 161 -4.23 4.90 22.41
N ASP A 162 -4.96 4.26 21.50
CA ASP A 162 -4.51 3.04 20.82
C ASP A 162 -3.19 3.27 20.05
N ALA A 163 -3.11 4.35 19.27
CA ALA A 163 -1.92 4.67 18.48
C ALA A 163 -0.69 4.99 19.35
N LEU A 164 -0.88 5.68 20.47
CA LEU A 164 0.19 5.89 21.45
C LEU A 164 0.64 4.57 22.07
N GLY A 165 -0.29 3.66 22.36
CA GLY A 165 0.01 2.31 22.84
C GLY A 165 0.84 1.50 21.84
N ASP A 166 0.49 1.55 20.55
CA ASP A 166 1.28 0.92 19.48
C ASP A 166 2.71 1.50 19.44
N ILE A 167 2.85 2.82 19.46
CA ILE A 167 4.15 3.49 19.39
C ILE A 167 5.01 3.16 20.63
N ASP A 168 4.43 3.19 21.83
CA ASP A 168 5.14 2.83 23.05
C ASP A 168 5.64 1.38 23.00
N HIS A 169 4.76 0.46 22.59
CA HIS A 169 5.08 -0.97 22.55
C HIS A 169 6.14 -1.33 21.50
N PHE A 170 6.08 -0.71 20.30
CA PHE A 170 6.89 -1.14 19.17
C PHE A 170 8.07 -0.21 18.84
N ALA A 171 7.98 1.08 19.15
CA ALA A 171 9.01 2.08 18.84
C ALA A 171 9.70 2.67 20.08
N GLY A 172 9.16 2.45 21.29
CA GLY A 172 9.79 2.85 22.56
C GLY A 172 9.94 4.37 22.73
N ARG A 173 9.06 5.17 22.12
CA ARG A 173 9.07 6.64 22.21
C ARG A 173 7.91 7.17 23.05
N THR A 174 8.13 7.36 24.35
CA THR A 174 7.12 7.92 25.27
C THR A 174 7.55 9.15 26.06
N ASP A 175 8.69 9.77 25.75
CA ASP A 175 9.10 11.05 26.37
C ASP A 175 8.92 12.24 25.41
#